data_AF-A0A8J8FXL2-F1
#
_entry.id   AF-A0A8J8FXL2-F1
#
_cell.length_a   1.000
_cell.length_b   1.000
_cell.length_c   1.000
_cell.angle_alpha   90.00
_cell.angle_beta   90.00
_cell.angle_gamma   90.00
#
_symmetry.space_group_name_H-M   'P 1'
#
loop_
_entity.id
_entity.type
_entity.pdbx_description
1 polymer ?
#
loop_
_entity_poly.entity_id
_entity_poly.type
_entity_poly.pdbx_seq_one_letter_code
_entity_poly.pdbx_strand_id
1 'polypeptide(L)'
;MSSFLKKIKELFISKEKIFNNLLIEELENKDFINIRKLSSKLSVQQRYKITNKLISNGSISGILLPETTFFFSIQNKELTEIKDQLKRKGSIDSSSLKEKWGVKNKYLELLLMHFEKGILTPKTYYTIRYLHEHILSTLNKEEEYEIKLFNEKLNADLDDIIKIILDLIEEGLLLGVLQNDEIFLSATKFEDLITEYAEEKYNLADEVEFNEISIDLKVSQDSIEKFLVNIVEKMPGIYAVYPLEKKIKFKK
;
A
#
# COMPACT_ATOMS: atom_id res chain seq x y z
N MET A 1 -24.80 -53.40 -8.28
CA MET A 1 -23.55 -53.90 -8.92
C MET A 1 -22.56 -52.81 -9.38
N SER A 2 -22.69 -51.54 -8.94
CA SER A 2 -21.88 -50.42 -9.49
C SER A 2 -20.56 -50.10 -8.77
N SER A 3 -20.28 -50.65 -7.58
CA SER A 3 -19.09 -50.24 -6.78
C SER A 3 -17.79 -50.97 -7.16
N PHE A 4 -17.87 -52.20 -7.68
CA PHE A 4 -16.70 -53.00 -8.02
C PHE A 4 -16.06 -52.56 -9.34
N LEU A 5 -16.87 -52.34 -10.38
CA LEU A 5 -16.41 -51.79 -11.66
C LEU A 5 -15.84 -50.37 -11.52
N LYS A 6 -16.40 -49.56 -10.61
CA LYS A 6 -15.87 -48.22 -10.29
C LYS A 6 -14.50 -48.30 -9.62
N LYS A 7 -14.33 -49.20 -8.64
CA LYS A 7 -13.04 -49.49 -8.00
C LYS A 7 -11.99 -50.04 -8.97
N ILE A 8 -12.37 -50.88 -9.93
CA ILE A 8 -11.44 -51.39 -10.95
C ILE A 8 -11.03 -50.26 -11.90
N LYS A 9 -11.97 -49.44 -12.38
CA LYS A 9 -11.62 -48.26 -13.20
C LYS A 9 -10.68 -47.31 -12.46
N GLU A 10 -10.91 -47.07 -11.17
CA GLU A 10 -10.04 -46.26 -10.30
C GLU A 10 -8.64 -46.85 -10.10
N LEU A 11 -8.47 -48.18 -10.16
CA LEU A 11 -7.15 -48.84 -10.08
C LEU A 11 -6.28 -48.60 -11.31
N PHE A 12 -6.88 -48.36 -12.48
CA PHE A 12 -6.16 -48.07 -13.73
C PHE A 12 -6.02 -46.57 -14.03
N ILE A 13 -6.75 -45.71 -13.32
CA ILE A 13 -6.61 -44.26 -13.44
C ILE A 13 -5.38 -43.83 -12.62
N SER A 14 -4.41 -43.19 -13.27
CA SER A 14 -3.19 -42.72 -12.58
C SER A 14 -3.54 -41.76 -11.43
N LYS A 15 -2.76 -41.81 -10.34
CA LYS A 15 -2.93 -40.89 -9.20
C LYS A 15 -2.92 -39.41 -9.62
N GLU A 16 -2.17 -39.08 -10.67
CA GLU A 16 -2.16 -37.76 -11.32
C GLU A 16 -3.52 -37.43 -11.93
N LYS A 17 -4.13 -38.34 -12.69
CA LYS A 17 -5.44 -38.11 -13.33
C LYS A 17 -6.56 -37.96 -12.30
N ILE A 18 -6.53 -38.70 -11.19
CA ILE A 18 -7.48 -38.51 -10.08
C ILE A 18 -7.35 -37.10 -9.50
N PHE A 19 -6.11 -36.66 -9.22
CA PHE A 19 -5.86 -35.34 -8.68
C PHE A 19 -6.26 -34.22 -9.64
N ASN A 20 -5.98 -34.35 -10.95
CA ASN A 20 -6.39 -33.38 -11.96
C ASN A 20 -7.90 -33.18 -11.97
N ASN A 21 -8.66 -34.27 -11.97
CA ASN A 21 -10.12 -34.18 -11.97
C ASN A 21 -10.63 -33.49 -10.70
N LEU A 22 -10.11 -33.84 -9.53
CA LEU A 22 -10.48 -33.20 -8.26
C LEU A 22 -10.15 -31.69 -8.25
N LEU A 23 -8.99 -31.31 -8.77
CA LEU A 23 -8.60 -29.91 -8.84
C LEU A 23 -9.53 -29.12 -9.77
N ILE A 24 -9.83 -29.65 -10.96
CA ILE A 24 -10.73 -29.00 -11.92
C ILE A 24 -12.15 -28.87 -11.35
N GLU A 25 -12.68 -29.96 -10.76
CA GLU A 25 -14.01 -29.96 -10.14
C GLU A 25 -14.12 -28.93 -8.99
N GLU A 26 -13.09 -28.77 -8.17
CA GLU A 26 -13.09 -27.71 -7.16
C GLU A 26 -12.98 -26.30 -7.76
N LEU A 27 -12.22 -26.14 -8.86
CA LEU A 27 -12.07 -24.85 -9.57
C LEU A 27 -13.33 -24.42 -10.31
N GLU A 28 -14.20 -25.35 -10.71
CA GLU A 28 -15.52 -25.03 -11.26
C GLU A 28 -16.45 -24.38 -10.22
N ASN A 29 -16.17 -24.57 -8.93
CA ASN A 29 -17.03 -24.12 -7.83
C ASN A 29 -16.40 -23.01 -6.97
N LYS A 30 -15.08 -22.84 -7.03
CA LYS A 30 -14.33 -21.91 -6.16
C LYS A 30 -13.16 -21.30 -6.92
N ASP A 31 -13.04 -19.99 -6.82
CA ASP A 31 -11.90 -19.26 -7.36
C ASP A 31 -10.68 -19.28 -6.42
N PHE A 32 -10.78 -19.86 -5.23
CA PHE A 32 -9.68 -20.01 -4.27
C PHE A 32 -9.66 -21.41 -3.65
N ILE A 33 -8.49 -22.07 -3.73
CA ILE A 33 -8.32 -23.44 -3.21
C ILE A 33 -6.99 -23.58 -2.48
N ASN A 34 -6.99 -24.33 -1.38
CA ASN A 34 -5.76 -24.84 -0.78
C ASN A 34 -5.43 -26.23 -1.35
N ILE A 35 -4.43 -26.30 -2.23
CA ILE A 35 -4.05 -27.55 -2.93
C ILE A 35 -3.60 -28.65 -1.97
N ARG A 36 -3.02 -28.30 -0.83
CA ARG A 36 -2.63 -29.28 0.20
C ARG A 36 -3.84 -30.00 0.80
N LYS A 37 -4.99 -29.34 0.88
CA LYS A 37 -6.21 -29.91 1.47
C LYS A 37 -6.99 -30.84 0.55
N LEU A 38 -6.69 -30.88 -0.75
CA LEU A 38 -7.35 -31.80 -1.69
C LEU A 38 -7.08 -33.26 -1.30
N SER A 39 -8.10 -34.11 -1.33
CA SER A 39 -7.99 -35.52 -0.92
C SER A 39 -7.28 -36.35 -1.99
N SER A 40 -5.95 -36.47 -1.87
CA SER A 40 -5.10 -37.17 -2.84
C SER A 40 -3.95 -37.91 -2.17
N LYS A 41 -3.54 -39.05 -2.77
CA LYS A 41 -2.39 -39.86 -2.34
C LYS A 41 -1.04 -39.31 -2.82
N LEU A 42 -1.03 -38.15 -3.47
CA LEU A 42 0.19 -37.49 -3.97
C LEU A 42 0.84 -36.63 -2.89
N SER A 43 2.18 -36.57 -2.92
CA SER A 43 2.94 -35.64 -2.10
C SER A 43 2.68 -34.19 -2.51
N VAL A 44 2.96 -33.24 -1.62
CA VAL A 44 2.79 -31.80 -1.90
C VAL A 44 3.59 -31.37 -3.14
N GLN A 45 4.84 -31.82 -3.26
CA GLN A 45 5.69 -31.54 -4.43
C GLN A 45 5.11 -32.10 -5.74
N GLN A 46 4.53 -33.30 -5.71
CA GLN A 46 3.88 -33.88 -6.89
C GLN A 46 2.66 -33.07 -7.31
N ARG A 47 1.82 -32.65 -6.35
CA ARG A 47 0.66 -31.79 -6.61
C ARG A 47 1.08 -30.45 -7.21
N TYR A 48 2.15 -29.83 -6.70
CA TYR A 48 2.73 -28.62 -7.27
C TYR A 48 3.16 -28.81 -8.72
N LYS A 49 3.94 -29.86 -9.00
CA LYS A 49 4.42 -30.14 -10.36
C LYS A 49 3.26 -30.34 -11.34
N ILE A 50 2.22 -31.05 -10.91
CA ILE A 50 1.03 -31.29 -11.73
C ILE A 50 0.23 -30.00 -11.93
N THR A 51 0.02 -29.20 -10.90
CA THR A 51 -0.69 -27.92 -11.00
C THR A 51 0.04 -26.97 -11.94
N ASN A 52 1.36 -26.82 -11.80
CA ASN A 52 2.17 -26.00 -12.70
C ASN A 52 2.11 -26.50 -14.15
N LYS A 53 2.06 -27.83 -14.37
CA LYS A 53 1.87 -28.40 -15.71
C LYS A 53 0.52 -28.00 -16.31
N LEU A 54 -0.56 -28.03 -15.52
CA LEU A 54 -1.90 -27.59 -15.92
C LEU A 54 -2.00 -26.09 -16.19
N ILE A 55 -1.22 -25.27 -15.47
CA ILE A 55 -1.12 -23.83 -15.77
C ILE A 55 -0.36 -23.64 -17.09
N SER A 56 0.81 -24.28 -17.23
CA SER A 56 1.70 -24.09 -18.38
C SER A 56 1.11 -24.55 -19.71
N ASN A 57 0.21 -25.55 -19.69
CA ASN A 57 -0.48 -26.01 -20.89
C ASN A 57 -1.85 -25.32 -21.10
N GLY A 58 -2.20 -24.33 -20.28
CA GLY A 58 -3.44 -23.57 -20.37
C GLY A 58 -4.71 -24.33 -19.97
N SER A 59 -4.60 -25.51 -19.32
CA SER A 59 -5.78 -26.25 -18.85
C SER A 59 -6.50 -25.55 -17.70
N ILE A 60 -5.76 -24.78 -16.89
CA ILE A 60 -6.30 -23.91 -15.85
C ILE A 60 -5.60 -22.55 -15.91
N SER A 61 -6.30 -21.49 -15.49
CA SER A 61 -5.75 -20.13 -15.40
C SER A 61 -5.76 -19.68 -13.95
N GLY A 62 -4.64 -19.16 -13.46
CA GLY A 62 -4.52 -18.70 -12.09
C GLY A 62 -3.09 -18.64 -11.57
N ILE A 63 -2.98 -18.40 -10.26
CA ILE A 63 -1.72 -18.19 -9.57
C ILE A 63 -1.61 -19.16 -8.42
N LEU A 64 -0.53 -19.94 -8.46
CA LEU A 64 -0.15 -20.86 -7.41
C LEU A 64 0.92 -20.21 -6.53
N LEU A 65 0.60 -20.00 -5.26
CA LEU A 65 1.52 -19.50 -4.25
C LEU A 65 2.34 -20.65 -3.64
N PRO A 66 3.63 -20.82 -3.99
CA PRO A 66 4.41 -21.99 -3.61
C PRO A 66 4.68 -22.07 -2.10
N GLU A 67 4.74 -20.93 -1.40
CA GLU A 67 4.99 -20.90 0.04
C GLU A 67 3.79 -21.40 0.85
N THR A 68 2.58 -21.22 0.32
CA THR A 68 1.33 -21.42 1.08
C THR A 68 0.40 -22.47 0.50
N THR A 69 0.72 -23.05 -0.66
CA THR A 69 -0.08 -24.06 -1.38
C THR A 69 -1.44 -23.54 -1.85
N PHE A 70 -1.64 -22.23 -1.82
CA PHE A 70 -2.88 -21.59 -2.26
C PHE A 70 -2.87 -21.37 -3.76
N PHE A 71 -4.01 -21.65 -4.38
CA PHE A 71 -4.27 -21.37 -5.78
C PHE A 71 -5.42 -20.39 -5.89
N PHE A 72 -5.20 -19.33 -6.66
CA PHE A 72 -6.22 -18.35 -7.02
C PHE A 72 -6.54 -18.52 -8.50
N SER A 73 -7.78 -18.87 -8.82
CA SER A 73 -8.25 -18.88 -10.20
C SER A 73 -8.43 -17.45 -10.67
N ILE A 74 -7.66 -17.10 -11.70
CA ILE A 74 -7.62 -15.75 -12.27
C ILE A 74 -7.43 -15.93 -13.76
N GLN A 75 -8.32 -15.35 -14.56
CA GLN A 75 -8.18 -15.36 -16.01
C GLN A 75 -6.99 -14.48 -16.43
N ASN A 76 -6.28 -14.86 -17.50
CA ASN A 76 -5.13 -14.08 -17.98
C ASN A 76 -5.47 -12.60 -18.27
N LYS A 77 -6.67 -12.32 -18.82
CA LYS A 77 -7.10 -10.95 -19.09
C LYS A 77 -7.24 -10.14 -17.79
N GLU A 78 -7.91 -10.71 -16.81
CA GLU A 78 -8.07 -10.10 -15.49
C GLU A 78 -6.73 -9.94 -14.77
N LEU A 79 -5.85 -10.93 -14.86
CA LEU A 79 -4.50 -10.85 -14.31
C LEU A 79 -3.72 -9.69 -14.93
N THR A 80 -3.84 -9.48 -16.24
CA THR A 80 -3.25 -8.33 -16.92
C THR A 80 -3.89 -7.03 -16.45
N GLU A 81 -5.21 -6.96 -16.31
CA GLU A 81 -5.90 -5.77 -15.79
C GLU A 81 -5.49 -5.43 -14.36
N ILE A 82 -5.38 -6.42 -13.47
CA ILE A 82 -4.89 -6.24 -12.10
C ILE A 82 -3.45 -5.72 -12.11
N LYS A 83 -2.57 -6.32 -12.91
CA LYS A 83 -1.17 -5.88 -13.04
C LYS A 83 -1.07 -4.47 -13.61
N ASP A 84 -1.87 -4.14 -14.62
CA ASP A 84 -1.90 -2.81 -15.23
C ASP A 84 -2.46 -1.76 -14.27
N GLN A 85 -3.49 -2.10 -13.48
CA GLN A 85 -4.02 -1.22 -12.44
C GLN A 85 -2.99 -0.98 -11.33
N LEU A 86 -2.36 -2.05 -10.81
CA LEU A 86 -1.29 -1.94 -9.84
C LEU A 86 -0.12 -1.11 -10.37
N LYS A 87 0.23 -1.28 -11.66
CA LYS A 87 1.30 -0.51 -12.32
C LYS A 87 0.95 0.97 -12.51
N ARG A 88 -0.31 1.30 -12.83
CA ARG A 88 -0.73 2.68 -13.13
C ARG A 88 -1.11 3.49 -11.90
N LYS A 89 -1.74 2.86 -10.91
CA LYS A 89 -2.34 3.53 -9.76
C LYS A 89 -1.64 3.22 -8.43
N GLY A 90 -0.65 2.33 -8.44
CA GLY A 90 -0.02 1.77 -7.24
C GLY A 90 -0.94 0.93 -6.34
N SER A 91 -2.25 0.90 -6.65
CA SER A 91 -3.32 0.48 -5.76
C SER A 91 -4.38 -0.33 -6.51
N ILE A 92 -5.06 -1.22 -5.77
CA ILE A 92 -6.19 -1.98 -6.27
C ILE A 92 -7.24 -2.12 -5.16
N ASP A 93 -8.51 -2.09 -5.51
CA ASP A 93 -9.60 -2.26 -4.55
C ASP A 93 -9.62 -3.69 -4.01
N SER A 94 -9.04 -3.85 -2.82
CA SER A 94 -8.96 -5.12 -2.12
C SER A 94 -10.34 -5.66 -1.70
N SER A 95 -11.35 -4.81 -1.53
CA SER A 95 -12.70 -5.23 -1.11
C SER A 95 -13.41 -5.98 -2.23
N SER A 96 -13.36 -5.42 -3.44
CA SER A 96 -13.91 -6.06 -4.65
C SER A 96 -13.23 -7.41 -4.94
N LEU A 97 -11.90 -7.46 -4.85
CA LEU A 97 -11.12 -8.69 -5.02
C LEU A 97 -11.44 -9.75 -3.96
N LYS A 98 -11.59 -9.33 -2.71
CA LYS A 98 -11.93 -10.21 -1.58
C LYS A 98 -13.30 -10.84 -1.76
N GLU A 99 -14.30 -10.03 -2.14
CA GLU A 99 -15.66 -10.49 -2.38
C GLU A 99 -15.69 -11.49 -3.52
N LYS A 100 -15.03 -11.16 -4.64
CA LYS A 100 -14.92 -12.03 -5.81
C LYS A 100 -14.33 -13.41 -5.47
N TRP A 101 -13.19 -13.44 -4.78
CA TRP A 101 -12.52 -14.71 -4.47
C TRP A 101 -13.06 -15.42 -3.21
N GLY A 102 -13.99 -14.79 -2.48
CA GLY A 102 -14.52 -15.33 -1.22
C GLY A 102 -13.43 -15.59 -0.17
N VAL A 103 -12.37 -14.80 -0.15
CA VAL A 103 -11.19 -15.01 0.72
C VAL A 103 -11.17 -14.08 1.93
N LYS A 104 -10.39 -14.44 2.95
CA LYS A 104 -10.07 -13.54 4.08
C LYS A 104 -8.92 -12.60 3.70
N ASN A 105 -8.87 -11.40 4.29
CA ASN A 105 -7.83 -10.39 4.02
C ASN A 105 -6.41 -10.99 4.05
N LYS A 106 -6.07 -11.75 5.09
CA LYS A 106 -4.76 -12.40 5.23
C LYS A 106 -4.34 -13.31 4.05
N TYR A 107 -5.29 -13.84 3.29
CA TYR A 107 -5.00 -14.67 2.12
C TYR A 107 -4.86 -13.83 0.86
N LEU A 108 -5.68 -12.79 0.73
CA LEU A 108 -5.55 -11.80 -0.34
C LEU A 108 -4.20 -11.06 -0.25
N GLU A 109 -3.76 -10.69 0.96
CA GLU A 109 -2.45 -10.08 1.20
C GLU A 109 -1.30 -10.93 0.64
N LEU A 110 -1.36 -12.26 0.77
CA LEU A 110 -0.33 -13.15 0.23
C LEU A 110 -0.29 -13.15 -1.31
N LEU A 111 -1.46 -13.05 -1.97
CA LEU A 111 -1.55 -12.92 -3.42
C LEU A 111 -1.00 -11.56 -3.87
N LEU A 112 -1.38 -10.48 -3.18
CA LEU A 112 -0.88 -9.14 -3.46
C LEU A 112 0.65 -9.10 -3.28
N MET A 113 1.18 -9.64 -2.19
CA MET A 113 2.62 -9.83 -1.95
C MET A 113 3.31 -10.63 -3.07
N HIS A 114 2.65 -11.66 -3.59
CA HIS A 114 3.17 -12.44 -4.72
C HIS A 114 3.20 -11.64 -6.03
N PHE A 115 2.21 -10.77 -6.25
CA PHE A 115 2.28 -9.81 -7.35
C PHE A 115 3.47 -8.87 -7.18
N GLU A 116 3.76 -8.39 -5.98
CA GLU A 116 4.98 -7.59 -5.73
C GLU A 116 6.22 -8.38 -6.16
N LYS A 117 6.37 -9.64 -5.73
CA LYS A 117 7.51 -10.48 -6.09
C LYS A 117 7.62 -10.79 -7.60
N GLY A 118 6.50 -11.02 -8.28
CA GLY A 118 6.44 -11.41 -9.69
C GLY A 118 6.48 -10.25 -10.70
N ILE A 119 6.30 -9.01 -10.23
CA ILE A 119 6.36 -7.79 -11.04
C ILE A 119 7.79 -7.19 -11.03
N LEU A 120 8.63 -7.53 -10.03
CA LEU A 120 10.00 -7.03 -9.88
C LEU A 120 10.98 -7.63 -10.92
N THR A 121 11.01 -7.04 -12.11
CA THR A 121 12.21 -7.01 -12.97
C THR A 121 13.02 -5.73 -12.67
N PRO A 122 14.29 -5.61 -13.11
CA PRO A 122 15.21 -4.53 -12.70
C PRO A 122 14.81 -3.10 -13.09
N LYS A 123 13.64 -2.90 -13.71
CA LYS A 123 13.07 -1.60 -14.03
C LYS A 123 11.68 -1.49 -13.42
N THR A 124 11.71 -1.19 -12.12
CA THR A 124 10.74 -0.43 -11.31
C THR A 124 9.25 -0.70 -11.47
N TYR A 125 8.64 -1.24 -10.39
CA TYR A 125 7.20 -1.26 -10.14
C TYR A 125 6.93 -1.24 -8.63
N TYR A 126 6.05 -0.34 -8.19
CA TYR A 126 5.77 -0.04 -6.79
C TYR A 126 4.43 -0.60 -6.38
N THR A 127 4.36 -1.15 -5.17
CA THR A 127 3.08 -1.44 -4.49
C THR A 127 2.89 -0.41 -3.39
N ILE A 128 1.64 -0.14 -2.96
CA ILE A 128 1.37 0.78 -1.84
C ILE A 128 2.30 0.52 -0.66
N ARG A 129 2.50 -0.75 -0.25
CA ARG A 129 3.35 -1.05 0.91
C ARG A 129 4.82 -0.71 0.66
N TYR A 130 5.35 -1.06 -0.51
CA TYR A 130 6.72 -0.69 -0.86
C TYR A 130 6.87 0.84 -0.95
N LEU A 131 5.91 1.53 -1.56
CA LEU A 131 5.92 2.98 -1.72
C LEU A 131 5.82 3.68 -0.37
N HIS A 132 4.96 3.20 0.54
CA HIS A 132 4.88 3.65 1.93
C HIS A 132 6.21 3.43 2.65
N GLU A 133 6.74 2.21 2.63
CA GLU A 133 8.02 1.88 3.28
C GLU A 133 9.16 2.74 2.73
N HIS A 134 9.18 3.00 1.41
CA HIS A 134 10.21 3.79 0.77
C HIS A 134 10.10 5.27 1.15
N ILE A 135 8.90 5.85 1.03
CA ILE A 135 8.59 7.23 1.45
C ILE A 135 8.97 7.41 2.92
N LEU A 136 8.54 6.51 3.81
CA LEU A 136 8.92 6.54 5.22
C LEU A 136 10.44 6.45 5.42
N SER A 137 11.12 5.56 4.69
CA SER A 137 12.57 5.36 4.84
C SER A 137 13.41 6.55 4.36
N THR A 138 12.88 7.32 3.41
CA THR A 138 13.53 8.48 2.81
C THR A 138 13.16 9.75 3.57
N LEU A 139 11.88 10.06 3.73
CA LEU A 139 11.43 11.31 4.34
C LEU A 139 11.74 11.39 5.84
N ASN A 140 11.79 10.28 6.57
CA ASN A 140 12.20 10.32 7.99
C ASN A 140 13.69 10.66 8.18
N LYS A 141 14.50 10.66 7.12
CA LYS A 141 15.94 10.95 7.19
C LYS A 141 16.31 12.33 6.67
N GLU A 142 15.37 13.00 6.02
CA GLU A 142 15.59 14.28 5.37
C GLU A 142 14.78 15.35 6.10
N GLU A 143 15.38 16.50 6.37
CA GLU A 143 14.67 17.60 7.01
C GLU A 143 13.69 18.28 6.05
N GLU A 144 14.00 18.26 4.75
CA GLU A 144 13.26 18.86 3.65
C GLU A 144 13.47 18.03 2.38
N TYR A 145 12.41 17.82 1.60
CA TYR A 145 12.50 17.01 0.39
C TYR A 145 11.51 17.44 -0.70
N GLU A 146 12.01 17.68 -1.92
CA GLU A 146 11.17 17.92 -3.09
C GLU A 146 10.48 16.63 -3.57
N ILE A 147 9.16 16.59 -3.54
CA ILE A 147 8.36 15.39 -3.88
C ILE A 147 8.55 15.00 -5.35
N LYS A 148 8.83 15.97 -6.24
CA LYS A 148 9.17 15.70 -7.65
C LYS A 148 10.37 14.75 -7.78
N LEU A 149 11.33 14.78 -6.84
CA LEU A 149 12.45 13.84 -6.85
C LEU A 149 12.04 12.40 -6.53
N PHE A 150 10.93 12.19 -5.79
CA PHE A 150 10.33 10.86 -5.69
C PHE A 150 9.71 10.45 -7.01
N ASN A 151 8.92 11.32 -7.66
CA ASN A 151 8.35 11.01 -8.96
C ASN A 151 9.43 10.57 -9.96
N GLU A 152 10.54 11.31 -10.06
CA GLU A 152 11.63 10.97 -10.98
C GLU A 152 12.33 9.65 -10.65
N LYS A 153 12.56 9.36 -9.36
CA LYS A 153 13.18 8.11 -8.93
C LYS A 153 12.25 6.90 -9.07
N LEU A 154 10.95 7.12 -8.86
CA LEU A 154 9.95 6.06 -8.76
C LEU A 154 9.09 5.91 -10.02
N ASN A 155 9.22 6.82 -10.99
CA ASN A 155 8.42 6.86 -12.21
C ASN A 155 6.91 6.63 -11.91
N ALA A 156 6.41 7.31 -10.87
CA ALA A 156 5.07 7.20 -10.33
C ALA A 156 4.36 8.56 -10.42
N ASP A 157 3.03 8.55 -10.52
CA ASP A 157 2.27 9.78 -10.65
C ASP A 157 2.46 10.69 -9.42
N LEU A 158 2.63 12.00 -9.66
CA LEU A 158 2.93 12.96 -8.59
C LEU A 158 1.75 13.09 -7.62
N ASP A 159 0.52 13.12 -8.14
CA ASP A 159 -0.69 13.29 -7.34
C ASP A 159 -0.89 12.07 -6.42
N ASP A 160 -0.56 10.88 -6.91
CA ASP A 160 -0.61 9.64 -6.12
C ASP A 160 0.43 9.64 -4.99
N ILE A 161 1.66 10.12 -5.24
CA ILE A 161 2.70 10.23 -4.20
C ILE A 161 2.28 11.25 -3.14
N ILE A 162 1.79 12.42 -3.55
CA ILE A 162 1.30 13.47 -2.64
C ILE A 162 0.22 12.90 -1.73
N LYS A 163 -0.77 12.22 -2.32
CA LYS A 163 -1.86 11.61 -1.57
C LYS A 163 -1.35 10.61 -0.53
N ILE A 164 -0.41 9.74 -0.91
CA ILE A 164 0.19 8.78 0.03
C ILE A 164 0.91 9.49 1.18
N ILE A 165 1.66 10.56 0.89
CA ILE A 165 2.34 11.33 1.94
C ILE A 165 1.33 11.95 2.90
N LEU A 166 0.24 12.53 2.37
CA LEU A 166 -0.83 13.10 3.18
C LEU A 166 -1.50 12.04 4.06
N ASP A 167 -1.83 10.87 3.51
CA ASP A 167 -2.40 9.75 4.25
C ASP A 167 -1.45 9.32 5.40
N LEU A 168 -0.14 9.21 5.13
CA LEU A 168 0.86 8.86 6.14
C LEU A 168 1.00 9.91 7.25
N ILE A 169 0.83 11.20 6.93
CA ILE A 169 0.82 12.30 7.90
C ILE A 169 -0.46 12.26 8.75
N GLU A 170 -1.62 12.03 8.14
CA GLU A 170 -2.91 11.94 8.82
C GLU A 170 -2.93 10.75 9.80
N GLU A 171 -2.38 9.61 9.39
CA GLU A 171 -2.22 8.41 10.23
C GLU A 171 -1.14 8.54 11.31
N GLY A 172 -0.35 9.63 11.30
CA GLY A 172 0.73 9.87 12.25
C GLY A 172 1.96 8.97 12.06
N LEU A 173 2.09 8.34 10.90
CA LEU A 173 3.24 7.50 10.53
C LEU A 173 4.41 8.33 10.01
N LEU A 174 4.13 9.50 9.43
CA LEU A 174 5.11 10.46 8.97
C LEU A 174 4.90 11.79 9.70
N LEU A 175 5.96 12.33 10.30
CA LEU A 175 5.90 13.57 11.07
C LEU A 175 6.42 14.73 10.23
N GLY A 176 5.51 15.53 9.70
CA GLY A 176 5.85 16.69 8.87
C GLY A 176 4.62 17.31 8.21
N VAL A 177 4.88 18.19 7.24
CA VAL A 177 3.87 18.91 6.48
C VAL A 177 4.26 18.98 5.00
N LEU A 178 3.26 19.19 4.14
CA LEU A 178 3.50 19.55 2.75
C LEU A 178 3.41 21.06 2.56
N GLN A 179 4.42 21.63 1.92
CA GLN A 179 4.45 22.99 1.42
C GLN A 179 4.13 22.97 -0.08
N ASN A 180 3.08 23.70 -0.48
CA ASN A 180 2.59 23.78 -1.86
C ASN A 180 2.28 22.44 -2.54
N ASP A 181 2.09 21.36 -1.78
CA ASP A 181 2.03 19.98 -2.31
C ASP A 181 3.27 19.56 -3.12
N GLU A 182 4.38 20.30 -3.02
CA GLU A 182 5.60 20.06 -3.79
C GLU A 182 6.80 19.70 -2.92
N ILE A 183 6.82 20.17 -1.67
CA ILE A 183 7.94 20.00 -0.74
C ILE A 183 7.42 19.38 0.55
N PHE A 184 8.02 18.29 0.98
CA PHE A 184 7.85 17.77 2.32
C PHE A 184 8.81 18.48 3.28
N LEU A 185 8.28 19.02 4.37
CA LEU A 185 9.05 19.56 5.48
C LEU A 185 8.87 18.63 6.68
N SER A 186 9.98 18.14 7.24
CA SER A 186 9.94 17.39 8.51
C SER A 186 9.35 18.25 9.62
N ALA A 187 8.82 17.61 10.66
CA ALA A 187 8.31 18.29 11.85
C ALA A 187 9.32 19.31 12.40
N THR A 188 10.57 18.91 12.60
CA THR A 188 11.64 19.79 13.11
C THR A 188 11.86 21.00 12.21
N LYS A 189 11.99 20.77 10.89
CA LYS A 189 12.24 21.84 9.93
C LYS A 189 11.09 22.84 9.89
N PHE A 190 9.86 22.34 9.94
CA PHE A 190 8.68 23.19 9.92
C PHE A 190 8.50 23.98 11.23
N GLU A 191 8.83 23.38 12.37
CA GLU A 191 8.82 24.07 13.67
C GLU A 191 9.82 25.23 13.70
N ASP A 192 11.02 25.04 13.15
CA ASP A 192 12.01 26.11 13.05
C ASP A 192 11.51 27.24 12.13
N LEU A 193 10.94 26.90 10.97
CA LEU A 193 10.34 27.84 10.03
C LEU A 193 9.22 28.70 10.65
N ILE A 194 8.31 28.07 11.41
CA ILE A 194 7.25 28.79 12.10
C ILE A 194 7.82 29.67 13.22
N THR A 195 8.87 29.22 13.92
CA THR A 195 9.51 30.00 14.99
C THR A 195 10.16 31.26 14.41
N GLU A 196 10.96 31.11 13.34
CA GLU A 196 11.58 32.23 12.63
C GLU A 196 10.52 33.23 12.14
N TYR A 197 9.44 32.74 11.53
CA TYR A 197 8.33 33.57 11.08
C TYR A 197 7.70 34.37 12.24
N ALA A 198 7.46 33.73 13.39
CA ALA A 198 6.88 34.39 14.55
C ALA A 198 7.81 35.48 15.13
N GLU A 199 9.13 35.23 15.17
CA GLU A 199 10.14 36.20 15.60
C GLU A 199 10.20 37.42 14.67
N GLU A 200 10.12 37.21 13.35
CA GLU A 200 10.07 38.30 12.38
C GLU A 200 8.83 39.18 12.58
N LYS A 201 7.67 38.55 12.80
CA LYS A 201 6.40 39.27 12.97
C LYS A 201 6.25 39.92 14.34
N TYR A 202 6.95 39.45 15.37
CA TYR A 202 6.88 39.98 16.74
C TYR A 202 7.10 41.50 16.79
N ASN A 203 8.06 42.02 16.02
CA ASN A 203 8.37 43.46 16.00
C ASN A 203 7.44 44.27 15.09
N LEU A 204 6.62 43.62 14.26
CA LEU A 204 5.86 44.23 13.17
C LEU A 204 4.35 44.28 13.43
N ALA A 205 3.83 43.32 14.19
CA ALA A 205 2.41 43.19 14.46
C ALA A 205 2.14 42.93 15.95
N ASP A 206 0.89 43.08 16.37
CA ASP A 206 0.43 42.72 17.73
C ASP A 206 -0.19 41.32 17.75
N GLU A 207 -0.70 40.85 16.60
CA GLU A 207 -1.18 39.50 16.39
C GLU A 207 -1.00 39.06 14.93
N VAL A 208 -0.96 37.75 14.70
CA VAL A 208 -0.93 37.13 13.37
C VAL A 208 -1.94 35.99 13.31
N GLU A 209 -2.73 35.95 12.23
CA GLU A 209 -3.69 34.88 11.99
C GLU A 209 -3.04 33.66 11.33
N PHE A 210 -3.54 32.45 11.62
CA PHE A 210 -3.04 31.22 10.99
C PHE A 210 -3.24 31.23 9.48
N ASN A 211 -4.23 31.97 8.98
CA ASN A 211 -4.42 32.15 7.55
C ASN A 211 -3.26 32.92 6.92
N GLU A 212 -2.74 33.94 7.61
CA GLU A 212 -1.57 34.70 7.15
C GLU A 212 -0.33 33.79 7.13
N ILE A 213 -0.11 33.03 8.21
CA ILE A 213 0.97 32.03 8.27
C ILE A 213 0.84 30.99 7.15
N SER A 214 -0.38 30.49 6.91
CA SER A 214 -0.69 29.50 5.88
C SER A 214 -0.37 30.02 4.48
N ILE A 215 -0.69 31.29 4.19
CA ILE A 215 -0.40 31.94 2.91
C ILE A 215 1.11 32.17 2.75
N ASP A 216 1.75 32.73 3.78
CA ASP A 216 3.16 33.12 3.73
C ASP A 216 4.08 31.88 3.66
N LEU A 217 3.79 30.87 4.49
CA LEU A 217 4.56 29.62 4.54
C LEU A 217 4.06 28.56 3.54
N LYS A 218 2.90 28.80 2.89
CA LYS A 218 2.29 27.95 1.87
C LYS A 218 2.01 26.52 2.34
N VAL A 219 1.42 26.40 3.51
CA VAL A 219 1.06 25.14 4.19
C VAL A 219 -0.39 25.17 4.64
N SER A 220 -1.03 24.01 4.81
CA SER A 220 -2.41 23.95 5.32
C SER A 220 -2.52 24.54 6.73
N GLN A 221 -3.59 25.29 7.00
CA GLN A 221 -3.88 25.82 8.33
C GLN A 221 -3.97 24.72 9.40
N ASP A 222 -4.56 23.58 9.05
CA ASP A 222 -4.76 22.46 9.98
C ASP A 222 -3.43 21.83 10.40
N SER A 223 -2.40 21.97 9.57
CA SER A 223 -1.05 21.54 9.89
C SER A 223 -0.39 22.47 10.90
N ILE A 224 -0.58 23.79 10.77
CA ILE A 224 0.08 24.81 11.61
C ILE A 224 -0.21 24.58 13.09
N GLU A 225 -1.48 24.37 13.45
CA GLU A 225 -1.93 24.27 14.84
C GLU A 225 -1.12 23.25 15.66
N LYS A 226 -0.78 22.11 15.04
CA LYS A 226 -0.03 21.02 15.69
C LYS A 226 1.38 21.44 16.13
N PHE A 227 1.97 22.44 15.49
CA PHE A 227 3.36 22.87 15.72
C PHE A 227 3.47 24.18 16.52
N LEU A 228 2.35 24.87 16.78
CA LEU A 228 2.36 26.12 17.54
C LEU A 228 2.70 25.94 19.02
N VAL A 229 2.51 24.73 19.55
CA VAL A 229 2.91 24.40 20.94
C VAL A 229 4.41 24.65 21.12
N ASN A 230 5.22 24.26 20.14
CA ASN A 230 6.68 24.40 20.23
C ASN A 230 7.11 25.88 20.26
N ILE A 231 6.39 26.79 19.58
CA ILE A 231 6.68 28.24 19.67
C ILE A 231 6.58 28.73 21.11
N VAL A 232 5.53 28.33 21.83
CA VAL A 232 5.31 28.73 23.22
C VAL A 232 6.38 28.15 24.14
N GLU A 233 6.80 26.91 23.89
CA GLU A 233 7.85 26.25 24.67
C GLU A 233 9.24 26.85 24.43
N LYS A 234 9.60 27.17 23.18
CA LYS A 234 10.89 27.80 22.84
C LYS A 234 10.98 29.25 23.34
N MET A 235 9.86 29.96 23.41
CA MET A 235 9.80 31.38 23.78
C MET A 235 8.71 31.66 24.82
N PRO A 236 8.88 31.16 26.05
CA PRO A 236 7.86 31.27 27.09
C PRO A 236 7.64 32.73 27.47
N GLY A 237 6.37 33.17 27.45
CA GLY A 237 5.96 34.51 27.87
C GLY A 237 5.97 35.58 26.76
N ILE A 238 6.53 35.28 25.59
CA ILE A 238 6.55 36.20 24.44
C ILE A 238 5.26 36.07 23.61
N TYR A 239 4.71 34.86 23.52
CA TYR A 239 3.55 34.56 22.68
C TYR A 239 2.37 34.01 23.50
N ALA A 240 1.16 34.20 22.97
CA ALA A 240 -0.01 33.42 23.33
C ALA A 240 -0.66 32.87 22.06
N VAL A 241 -0.80 31.56 21.98
CA VAL A 241 -1.49 30.89 20.88
C VAL A 241 -2.96 30.73 21.26
N TYR A 242 -3.87 31.13 20.37
CA TYR A 242 -5.30 30.97 20.50
C TYR A 242 -5.81 30.07 19.36
N PRO A 243 -5.77 28.73 19.53
CA PRO A 243 -6.12 27.80 18.45
C PRO A 243 -7.56 27.95 17.95
N LEU A 244 -8.51 28.16 18.88
CA LEU A 244 -9.93 28.37 18.55
C LEU A 244 -10.16 29.66 17.75
N GLU A 245 -9.35 30.68 17.99
CA GLU A 245 -9.40 31.95 17.26
C GLU A 245 -8.46 31.95 16.05
N LYS A 246 -7.77 30.83 15.79
CA LYS A 246 -6.77 30.63 14.73
C LYS A 246 -5.77 31.78 14.64
N LYS A 247 -5.18 32.17 15.77
CA LYS A 247 -4.18 33.26 15.80
C LYS A 247 -3.14 33.15 16.90
N ILE A 248 -2.05 33.88 16.72
CA ILE A 248 -0.97 34.10 17.68
C ILE A 248 -1.02 35.58 18.11
N LYS A 249 -1.03 35.85 19.42
CA LYS A 249 -0.86 37.21 19.96
C LYS A 249 0.53 37.39 20.55
N PHE A 250 1.14 38.54 20.29
CA PHE A 250 2.43 38.92 20.85
C PHE A 250 2.24 39.67 22.16
N LYS A 251 2.94 39.24 23.22
CA LYS A 251 2.97 39.91 24.52
C LYS A 251 4.20 40.83 24.55
N LYS A 252 3.96 42.12 24.29
CA LYS A 252 4.97 43.18 24.34
C LYS A 252 5.04 43.83 25.72
#